data_AF-A0A350SZE4-F1
#
_entry.id   AF-A0A350SZE4-F1
#
_cell.length_a   1.000
_cell.length_b   1.000
_cell.length_c   1.000
_cell.angle_alpha   90.00
_cell.angle_beta   90.00
_cell.angle_gamma   90.00
#
_symmetry.space_group_name_H-M   'P 1'
#
loop_
_entity.id
_entity.type
_entity.pdbx_description
1 polymer ?
#
loop_
_entity_poly.entity_id
_entity_poly.type
_entity_poly.pdbx_seq_one_letter_code
_entity_poly.pdbx_strand_id
1 'polypeptide(L)'
;MRVLPVVLIVVSTLLAGVGSLATPRTAAAAGPTVVYFPVTGHHVADSFLSTWRRLGGLATFGYPLTEAMTDPDTGLTVQYFERERFEYHPENAGTEWEVQFALLGSWLAEGRTEPAFVPIHANPPPAESPSRSYFAPTGHYLAYGFKSYWEKQGGLRIFGYPISEELSEVNVDTGQTYTVQYFERARFEYHPEYAGTRSEVLLGRLGAQRVARLGLDTAPAPRKEGVPDYDESLWAPPPPRSFDISVLMYHQVGDSASRYTIPLWRFEQQLDWLRDNGYHTVTISEVYDAVAGIRTLPSKPVAITFDDGYAAQWGAAQAMNARGMRGTFFILSGASPLADWQIRAMADAGHEIGSHSISHPDLTTLSDARLRSELVDSRARLQAVSGQPVDIFAYPYGAWNSRVASAVEAAGYRAAVHAWGGTWWSPDKWWIEPRIEIAGTLSL
;
A
#
# COMPACT_ATOMS: atom_id res chain seq x y z
N MET A 1 -13.68 -35.65 38.08
CA MET A 1 -14.66 -34.58 37.77
C MET A 1 -14.39 -33.36 38.64
N ARG A 2 -13.61 -32.41 38.13
CA ARG A 2 -13.55 -31.03 38.62
C ARG A 2 -13.34 -30.16 37.38
N VAL A 3 -14.38 -29.42 37.03
CA VAL A 3 -14.41 -28.48 35.91
C VAL A 3 -13.70 -27.22 36.40
N LEU A 4 -12.61 -26.81 35.75
CA LEU A 4 -12.02 -25.48 35.96
C LEU A 4 -12.76 -24.47 35.06
N PRO A 5 -13.06 -23.25 35.55
CA PRO A 5 -13.80 -22.26 34.79
C PRO A 5 -12.92 -21.60 33.73
N VAL A 6 -13.41 -21.59 32.49
CA VAL A 6 -12.89 -20.72 31.42
C VAL A 6 -13.28 -19.28 31.78
N VAL A 7 -12.28 -18.46 32.09
CA VAL A 7 -12.47 -17.01 32.26
C VAL A 7 -12.50 -16.39 30.88
N LEU A 8 -13.72 -16.15 30.39
CA LEU A 8 -13.96 -15.37 29.18
C LEU A 8 -13.72 -13.89 29.51
N ILE A 9 -12.57 -13.33 29.14
CA ILE A 9 -12.35 -11.89 29.22
C ILE A 9 -13.09 -11.24 28.04
N VAL A 10 -14.30 -10.78 28.30
CA VAL A 10 -15.03 -9.88 27.41
C VAL A 10 -14.40 -8.50 27.54
N VAL A 11 -13.62 -8.08 26.55
CA VAL A 11 -13.18 -6.70 26.41
C VAL A 11 -14.33 -5.90 25.79
N SER A 12 -15.21 -5.38 26.65
CA SER A 12 -16.20 -4.38 26.26
C SER A 12 -15.55 -3.00 26.26
N THR A 13 -15.18 -2.49 25.10
CA THR A 13 -14.90 -1.06 24.90
C THR A 13 -16.11 -0.39 24.26
N LEU A 14 -16.85 0.40 25.06
CA LEU A 14 -17.76 1.41 24.56
C LEU A 14 -16.96 2.47 23.80
N LEU A 15 -17.20 2.60 22.49
CA LEU A 15 -16.91 3.82 21.73
C LEU A 15 -18.24 4.34 21.19
N ALA A 16 -18.76 5.36 21.87
CA ALA A 16 -19.90 6.12 21.42
C ALA A 16 -19.48 7.03 20.24
N GLY A 17 -20.08 6.76 19.08
CA GLY A 17 -20.53 7.74 18.07
C GLY A 17 -19.60 8.88 17.67
N VAL A 18 -18.89 8.69 16.56
CA VAL A 18 -18.96 9.62 15.43
C VAL A 18 -19.18 8.76 14.19
N GLY A 19 -20.35 8.89 13.56
CA GLY A 19 -20.68 8.19 12.33
C GLY A 19 -19.77 8.70 11.21
N SER A 20 -18.65 8.01 11.00
CA SER A 20 -17.97 8.06 9.71
C SER A 20 -18.90 7.34 8.74
N LEU A 21 -19.50 8.08 7.81
CA LEU A 21 -20.06 7.47 6.61
C LEU A 21 -18.90 6.75 5.95
N ALA A 22 -18.81 5.44 6.18
CA ALA A 22 -17.90 4.58 5.47
C ALA A 22 -18.15 4.82 3.99
N THR A 23 -17.22 5.49 3.33
CA THR A 23 -17.16 5.49 1.88
C THR A 23 -17.17 4.03 1.47
N PRO A 24 -18.09 3.61 0.58
CA PRO A 24 -18.05 2.25 0.10
C PRO A 24 -16.66 2.06 -0.50
N ARG A 25 -15.95 1.03 -0.04
CA ARG A 25 -14.65 0.64 -0.59
C ARG A 25 -14.92 0.09 -2.00
N THR A 26 -15.23 0.97 -2.94
CA THR A 26 -15.40 0.66 -4.36
C THR A 26 -14.02 0.47 -4.97
N ALA A 27 -13.49 -0.72 -4.72
CA ALA A 27 -12.63 -1.49 -5.61
C ALA A 27 -12.42 -2.85 -4.92
N ALA A 28 -13.46 -3.68 -4.87
CA ALA A 28 -13.23 -5.12 -4.82
C ALA A 28 -12.41 -5.43 -6.08
N ALA A 29 -11.12 -5.71 -5.86
CA ALA A 29 -10.10 -5.78 -6.90
C ALA A 29 -10.54 -6.70 -8.04
N ALA A 30 -10.42 -6.23 -9.29
CA ALA A 30 -10.65 -7.03 -10.48
C ALA A 30 -9.91 -8.37 -10.38
N GLY A 31 -10.65 -9.48 -10.43
CA GLY A 31 -10.11 -10.84 -10.36
C GLY A 31 -11.10 -11.86 -9.81
N PRO A 32 -10.76 -13.16 -9.85
CA PRO A 32 -11.64 -14.22 -9.36
C PRO A 32 -11.84 -14.14 -7.84
N THR A 33 -13.06 -14.47 -7.38
CA THR A 33 -13.41 -14.58 -5.95
C THR A 33 -13.14 -15.97 -5.38
N VAL A 34 -12.84 -16.95 -6.22
CA VAL A 34 -12.43 -18.30 -5.84
C VAL A 34 -11.30 -18.76 -6.74
N VAL A 35 -10.31 -19.43 -6.16
CA VAL A 35 -9.15 -19.94 -6.89
C VAL A 35 -8.79 -21.33 -6.38
N TYR A 36 -8.41 -22.21 -7.30
CA TYR A 36 -7.93 -23.56 -7.00
C TYR A 36 -6.41 -23.59 -6.94
N PHE A 37 -5.81 -24.17 -5.90
CA PHE A 37 -4.36 -24.30 -5.77
C PHE A 37 -3.94 -25.72 -6.23
N PRO A 38 -3.40 -25.89 -7.44
CA PRO A 38 -3.12 -27.23 -7.97
C PRO A 38 -2.07 -28.01 -7.17
N VAL A 39 -1.19 -27.28 -6.48
CA VAL A 39 -0.12 -27.85 -5.64
C VAL A 39 -0.66 -28.71 -4.50
N THR A 40 -1.76 -28.27 -3.86
CA THR A 40 -2.37 -28.99 -2.74
C THR A 40 -3.74 -29.57 -3.05
N GLY A 41 -4.37 -29.12 -4.13
CA GLY A 41 -5.67 -29.58 -4.56
C GLY A 41 -6.84 -28.97 -3.80
N HIS A 42 -6.69 -27.76 -3.26
CA HIS A 42 -7.72 -27.08 -2.46
C HIS A 42 -8.06 -25.71 -3.02
N HIS A 43 -9.30 -25.27 -2.79
CA HIS A 43 -9.78 -23.95 -3.19
C HIS A 43 -9.70 -22.96 -2.03
N VAL A 44 -9.50 -21.69 -2.35
CA VAL A 44 -9.69 -20.59 -1.39
C VAL A 44 -10.66 -19.61 -2.01
N ALA A 45 -11.67 -19.19 -1.24
CA ALA A 45 -12.76 -18.35 -1.72
C ALA A 45 -12.96 -17.10 -0.84
N ASP A 46 -13.56 -16.09 -1.45
CA ASP A 46 -14.19 -14.92 -0.84
C ASP A 46 -13.30 -14.22 0.20
N SER A 47 -13.79 -14.03 1.43
CA SER A 47 -13.07 -13.32 2.49
C SER A 47 -11.75 -14.00 2.87
N PHE A 48 -11.65 -15.33 2.79
CA PHE A 48 -10.37 -16.02 3.00
C PHE A 48 -9.38 -15.73 1.88
N LEU A 49 -9.81 -15.78 0.62
CA LEU A 49 -8.93 -15.48 -0.52
C LEU A 49 -8.47 -14.02 -0.51
N SER A 50 -9.40 -13.10 -0.27
CA SER A 50 -9.12 -11.68 -0.14
C SER A 50 -8.12 -11.39 0.99
N THR A 51 -8.32 -12.02 2.16
CA THR A 51 -7.45 -11.85 3.32
C THR A 51 -6.08 -12.46 3.09
N TRP A 52 -6.02 -13.70 2.58
CA TRP A 52 -4.78 -14.40 2.25
C TRP A 52 -3.93 -13.54 1.30
N ARG A 53 -4.52 -13.04 0.21
CA ARG A 53 -3.84 -12.19 -0.76
C ARG A 53 -3.32 -10.90 -0.16
N ARG A 54 -4.16 -10.20 0.62
CA ARG A 54 -3.85 -8.87 1.16
C ARG A 54 -2.77 -8.89 2.24
N LEU A 55 -2.67 -9.98 3.00
CA LEU A 55 -1.84 -10.04 4.21
C LEU A 55 -0.56 -10.87 4.05
N GLY A 56 -0.21 -11.24 2.81
CA GLY A 56 1.12 -11.78 2.48
C GLY A 56 1.12 -13.15 1.79
N GLY A 57 -0.06 -13.69 1.49
CA GLY A 57 -0.25 -14.81 0.57
C GLY A 57 0.61 -16.02 0.91
N LEU A 58 1.28 -16.56 -0.11
CA LEU A 58 2.08 -17.77 -0.01
C LEU A 58 3.24 -17.63 0.99
N ALA A 59 3.86 -16.44 1.06
CA ALA A 59 4.99 -16.19 1.94
C ALA A 59 4.60 -16.23 3.43
N THR A 60 3.42 -15.71 3.77
CA THR A 60 2.94 -15.65 5.15
C THR A 60 2.16 -16.89 5.57
N PHE A 61 1.19 -17.32 4.77
CA PHE A 61 0.26 -18.37 5.18
C PHE A 61 0.54 -19.73 4.54
N GLY A 62 1.27 -19.74 3.41
CA GLY A 62 1.49 -20.95 2.63
C GLY A 62 0.25 -21.38 1.84
N TYR A 63 0.30 -22.61 1.32
CA TYR A 63 -0.80 -23.20 0.56
C TYR A 63 -1.98 -23.60 1.46
N PRO A 64 -3.23 -23.59 0.93
CA PRO A 64 -4.37 -24.20 1.64
C PRO A 64 -4.17 -25.72 1.75
N LEU A 65 -4.53 -26.28 2.90
CA LEU A 65 -4.43 -27.71 3.21
C LEU A 65 -5.78 -28.42 3.27
N THR A 66 -6.87 -27.66 3.36
CA THR A 66 -8.25 -28.16 3.42
C THR A 66 -9.15 -27.26 2.57
N GLU A 67 -10.35 -27.72 2.25
CA GLU A 67 -11.46 -26.80 1.91
C GLU A 67 -11.89 -26.04 3.18
N ALA A 68 -12.67 -24.96 2.99
CA ALA A 68 -13.35 -24.31 4.10
C ALA A 68 -14.37 -25.27 4.73
N MET A 69 -14.40 -25.34 6.05
CA MET A 69 -15.22 -26.26 6.83
C MET A 69 -15.80 -25.59 8.06
N THR A 70 -16.86 -26.15 8.62
CA THR A 70 -17.37 -25.72 9.93
C THR A 70 -16.56 -26.40 11.01
N ASP A 71 -15.97 -25.60 11.89
CA ASP A 71 -15.33 -26.10 13.09
C ASP A 71 -16.40 -26.62 14.08
N PRO A 72 -16.31 -27.88 14.53
CA PRO A 72 -17.36 -28.48 15.35
C PRO A 72 -17.43 -27.92 16.77
N ASP A 73 -16.34 -27.34 17.28
CA ASP A 73 -16.26 -26.83 18.66
C ASP A 73 -16.78 -25.40 18.76
N THR A 74 -16.50 -24.59 17.73
CA THR A 74 -16.80 -23.15 17.70
C THR A 74 -17.97 -22.78 16.80
N GLY A 75 -18.31 -23.62 15.83
CA GLY A 75 -19.31 -23.33 14.80
C GLY A 75 -18.83 -22.34 13.73
N LEU A 76 -17.61 -21.82 13.82
CA LEU A 76 -17.05 -20.89 12.85
C LEU A 76 -16.72 -21.60 11.54
N THR A 77 -16.82 -20.89 10.42
CA THR A 77 -16.23 -21.34 9.17
C THR A 77 -14.73 -21.12 9.25
N VAL A 78 -13.95 -22.16 9.00
CA VAL A 78 -12.49 -22.16 9.11
C VAL A 78 -11.83 -22.84 7.92
N GLN A 79 -10.58 -22.47 7.65
CA GLN A 79 -9.76 -23.14 6.65
C GLN A 79 -8.32 -23.21 7.13
N TYR A 80 -7.68 -24.36 6.91
CA TYR A 80 -6.29 -24.56 7.29
C TYR A 80 -5.37 -24.29 6.10
N PHE A 81 -4.30 -23.55 6.37
CA PHE A 81 -3.17 -23.31 5.48
C PHE A 81 -1.92 -23.92 6.10
N GLU A 82 -0.82 -23.99 5.36
CA GLU A 82 0.42 -24.59 5.88
C GLU A 82 0.88 -23.96 7.19
N ARG A 83 0.73 -22.65 7.34
CA ARG A 83 1.28 -21.89 8.47
C ARG A 83 0.24 -21.38 9.44
N GLU A 84 -1.04 -21.39 9.08
CA GLU A 84 -2.10 -20.76 9.88
C GLU A 84 -3.46 -21.44 9.70
N ARG A 85 -4.39 -21.19 10.62
CA ARG A 85 -5.83 -21.49 10.49
C ARG A 85 -6.61 -20.18 10.45
N PHE A 86 -7.36 -19.98 9.39
CA PHE A 86 -8.22 -18.80 9.21
C PHE A 86 -9.58 -19.08 9.83
N GLU A 87 -10.15 -18.06 10.46
CA GLU A 87 -11.44 -18.11 11.15
C GLU A 87 -12.32 -16.97 10.62
N TYR A 88 -13.49 -17.29 10.09
CA TYR A 88 -14.45 -16.29 9.64
C TYR A 88 -15.38 -15.88 10.78
N HIS A 89 -15.42 -14.58 11.07
CA HIS A 89 -16.20 -13.95 12.13
C HIS A 89 -17.34 -13.12 11.52
N PRO A 90 -18.55 -13.68 11.40
CA PRO A 90 -19.68 -13.00 10.74
C PRO A 90 -20.08 -11.68 11.41
N GLU A 91 -19.86 -11.55 12.72
CA GLU A 91 -20.09 -10.32 13.49
C GLU A 91 -19.19 -9.16 13.05
N ASN A 92 -18.07 -9.45 12.38
CA ASN A 92 -17.11 -8.48 11.88
C ASN A 92 -17.15 -8.34 10.35
N ALA A 93 -18.17 -8.88 9.68
CA ALA A 93 -18.27 -8.90 8.23
C ALA A 93 -18.10 -7.50 7.61
N GLY A 94 -17.27 -7.41 6.57
CA GLY A 94 -16.94 -6.15 5.89
C GLY A 94 -15.91 -5.27 6.60
N THR A 95 -15.42 -5.66 7.78
CA THR A 95 -14.30 -5.01 8.47
C THR A 95 -13.00 -5.76 8.23
N GLU A 96 -11.86 -5.18 8.62
CA GLU A 96 -10.58 -5.88 8.52
C GLU A 96 -10.42 -7.07 9.48
N TRP A 97 -11.37 -7.23 10.42
CA TRP A 97 -11.44 -8.28 11.44
C TRP A 97 -12.41 -9.41 11.09
N GLU A 98 -13.01 -9.39 9.89
CA GLU A 98 -13.91 -10.44 9.42
C GLU A 98 -13.23 -11.81 9.30
N VAL A 99 -11.92 -11.83 9.06
CA VAL A 99 -11.08 -13.02 9.12
C VAL A 99 -10.02 -12.80 10.19
N GLN A 100 -9.97 -13.72 11.14
CA GLN A 100 -8.97 -13.77 12.19
C GLN A 100 -8.15 -15.04 12.07
N PHE A 101 -7.06 -15.09 12.84
CA PHE A 101 -6.09 -16.18 12.82
C PHE A 101 -6.04 -16.85 14.18
N ALA A 102 -6.02 -18.18 14.16
CA ALA A 102 -5.95 -18.99 15.35
C ALA A 102 -4.64 -18.74 16.13
N LEU A 103 -4.68 -18.96 17.45
CA LEU A 103 -3.50 -18.84 18.31
C LEU A 103 -2.62 -20.10 18.21
N LEU A 104 -2.19 -20.48 16.99
CA LEU A 104 -1.47 -21.73 16.77
C LEU A 104 -0.09 -21.75 17.43
N GLY A 105 0.56 -20.60 17.59
CA GLY A 105 1.83 -20.52 18.30
C GLY A 105 1.65 -20.74 19.80
N SER A 106 0.61 -20.15 20.41
CA SER A 106 0.21 -20.43 21.79
C SER A 106 -0.16 -21.90 22.00
N TRP A 107 -0.90 -22.49 21.06
CA TRP A 107 -1.22 -23.92 21.09
C TRP A 107 0.04 -24.79 21.07
N LEU A 108 1.00 -24.50 20.18
CA LEU A 108 2.23 -25.28 20.08
C LEU A 108 3.14 -25.09 21.30
N ALA A 109 3.08 -23.93 21.95
CA ALA A 109 3.80 -23.62 23.18
C ALA A 109 3.13 -24.14 24.46
N GLU A 110 1.93 -24.71 24.37
CA GLU A 110 1.15 -25.14 25.54
C GLU A 110 1.94 -26.17 26.38
N GLY A 111 2.12 -25.86 27.67
CA GLY A 111 2.83 -26.73 28.60
C GLY A 111 4.37 -26.66 28.53
N ARG A 112 4.94 -25.79 27.67
CA ARG A 112 6.38 -25.51 27.66
C ARG A 112 6.79 -24.72 28.89
N THR A 113 7.93 -25.08 29.48
CA THR A 113 8.43 -24.50 30.75
C THR A 113 9.92 -24.17 30.69
N GLU A 114 10.54 -24.27 29.52
CA GLU A 114 11.92 -23.89 29.29
C GLU A 114 12.10 -22.39 29.56
N PRO A 115 13.31 -21.92 29.96
CA PRO A 115 13.54 -20.53 30.33
C PRO A 115 13.04 -19.49 29.30
N ALA A 116 13.07 -19.81 28.01
CA ALA A 116 12.58 -18.93 26.96
C ALA A 116 11.07 -18.64 27.06
N PHE A 117 10.26 -19.55 27.58
CA PHE A 117 8.80 -19.40 27.72
C PHE A 117 8.38 -18.84 29.07
N VAL A 118 9.33 -18.50 29.94
CA VAL A 118 9.03 -17.89 31.24
C VAL A 118 8.96 -16.36 31.07
N PRO A 119 7.81 -15.72 31.37
CA PRO A 119 7.67 -14.27 31.27
C PRO A 119 8.68 -13.52 32.14
N ILE A 120 9.24 -12.44 31.60
CA ILE A 120 10.21 -11.59 32.29
C ILE A 120 9.46 -10.41 32.92
N HIS A 121 9.12 -10.55 34.20
CA HIS A 121 8.53 -9.47 34.99
C HIS A 121 9.61 -8.60 35.64
N ALA A 122 10.20 -7.69 34.86
CA ALA A 122 11.16 -6.72 35.38
C ALA A 122 10.46 -5.44 35.89
N ASN A 123 10.96 -4.89 37.01
CA ASN A 123 10.51 -3.61 37.57
C ASN A 123 11.73 -2.72 37.91
N PRO A 124 11.94 -1.59 37.19
CA PRO A 124 11.17 -1.11 36.05
C PRO A 124 11.31 -2.03 34.82
N PRO A 125 10.38 -1.97 33.84
CA PRO A 125 10.58 -2.66 32.58
C PRO A 125 11.89 -2.17 31.94
N PRO A 126 12.68 -3.05 31.31
CA PRO A 126 13.96 -2.66 30.75
C PRO A 126 13.76 -1.72 29.57
N ALA A 127 14.74 -0.84 29.36
CA ALA A 127 14.64 0.22 28.36
C ALA A 127 14.40 -0.36 26.95
N GLU A 128 13.35 0.14 26.29
CA GLU A 128 13.14 -0.07 24.87
C GLU A 128 14.26 0.59 24.06
N SER A 129 14.56 0.03 22.90
CA SER A 129 15.48 0.61 21.93
C SER A 129 14.94 0.41 20.51
N PRO A 130 15.49 1.11 19.49
CA PRO A 130 15.11 0.85 18.11
C PRO A 130 15.23 -0.63 17.70
N SER A 131 16.15 -1.38 18.33
CA SER A 131 16.41 -2.80 18.05
C SER A 131 15.74 -3.77 19.02
N ARG A 132 15.01 -3.31 20.04
CA ARG A 132 14.39 -4.18 21.05
C ARG A 132 13.13 -3.56 21.66
N SER A 133 12.05 -4.32 21.68
CA SER A 133 10.77 -3.94 22.29
C SER A 133 10.36 -4.94 23.36
N TYR A 134 9.75 -4.47 24.45
CA TYR A 134 9.20 -5.30 25.51
C TYR A 134 7.68 -5.28 25.44
N PHE A 135 7.05 -6.45 25.50
CA PHE A 135 5.60 -6.58 25.43
C PHE A 135 5.04 -6.91 26.81
N ALA A 136 4.62 -5.88 27.53
CA ALA A 136 4.03 -6.01 28.86
C ALA A 136 2.86 -7.02 28.96
N PRO A 137 1.99 -7.20 27.94
CA PRO A 137 0.91 -8.20 27.98
C PRO A 137 1.38 -9.64 28.16
N THR A 138 2.55 -9.99 27.62
CA THR A 138 3.09 -11.36 27.68
C THR A 138 4.36 -11.48 28.51
N GLY A 139 5.04 -10.36 28.79
CA GLY A 139 6.31 -10.33 29.51
C GLY A 139 7.51 -10.76 28.67
N HIS A 140 7.42 -10.71 27.33
CA HIS A 140 8.47 -11.16 26.43
C HIS A 140 9.04 -10.04 25.56
N TYR A 141 10.26 -10.24 25.07
CA TYR A 141 10.93 -9.31 24.16
C TYR A 141 10.78 -9.70 22.71
N LEU A 142 10.98 -8.72 21.85
CA LEU A 142 11.27 -8.93 20.45
C LEU A 142 12.46 -8.07 20.06
N ALA A 143 13.45 -8.67 19.40
CA ALA A 143 14.70 -7.99 19.09
C ALA A 143 15.15 -8.20 17.63
N TYR A 144 16.00 -7.29 17.17
CA TYR A 144 16.78 -7.38 15.93
C TYR A 144 15.98 -7.85 14.70
N GLY A 145 16.38 -8.96 14.07
CA GLY A 145 15.81 -9.47 12.83
C GLY A 145 14.34 -9.85 12.96
N PHE A 146 13.97 -10.55 14.04
CA PHE A 146 12.58 -10.91 14.31
C PHE A 146 11.71 -9.68 14.60
N LYS A 147 12.24 -8.66 15.28
CA LYS A 147 11.54 -7.38 15.43
C LYS A 147 11.28 -6.72 14.08
N SER A 148 12.31 -6.59 13.25
CA SER A 148 12.17 -5.95 11.95
C SER A 148 11.19 -6.71 11.06
N TYR A 149 11.22 -8.04 11.09
CA TYR A 149 10.29 -8.88 10.34
C TYR A 149 8.86 -8.70 10.83
N TRP A 150 8.62 -8.80 12.15
CA TRP A 150 7.30 -8.63 12.76
C TRP A 150 6.71 -7.27 12.40
N GLU A 151 7.47 -6.18 12.55
CA GLU A 151 7.00 -4.81 12.25
C GLU A 151 6.66 -4.61 10.77
N LYS A 152 7.44 -5.21 9.86
CA LYS A 152 7.24 -5.04 8.41
C LYS A 152 6.16 -5.95 7.83
N GLN A 153 6.02 -7.17 8.34
CA GLN A 153 5.25 -8.22 7.66
C GLN A 153 3.84 -8.41 8.17
N GLY A 154 3.50 -7.97 9.39
CA GLY A 154 2.15 -8.22 9.89
C GLY A 154 1.83 -7.77 11.30
N GLY A 155 2.87 -7.56 12.11
CA GLY A 155 2.75 -7.06 13.46
C GLY A 155 1.79 -7.88 14.31
N LEU A 156 1.12 -7.18 15.21
CA LEU A 156 0.19 -7.76 16.18
C LEU A 156 -0.97 -8.49 15.51
N ARG A 157 -1.45 -7.97 14.37
CA ARG A 157 -2.62 -8.50 13.68
C ARG A 157 -2.37 -9.90 13.11
N ILE A 158 -1.21 -10.12 12.50
CA ILE A 158 -0.89 -11.41 11.87
C ILE A 158 -0.27 -12.37 12.89
N PHE A 159 0.73 -11.91 13.65
CA PHE A 159 1.56 -12.80 14.46
C PHE A 159 1.14 -12.85 15.94
N GLY A 160 0.43 -11.84 16.44
CA GLY A 160 0.18 -11.67 17.87
C GLY A 160 1.43 -11.20 18.64
N TYR A 161 1.33 -11.24 19.96
CA TYR A 161 2.43 -10.91 20.86
C TYR A 161 3.52 -12.01 20.86
N PRO A 162 4.79 -11.68 21.11
CA PRO A 162 5.79 -12.71 21.43
C PRO A 162 5.42 -13.41 22.74
N ILE A 163 5.59 -14.72 22.78
CA ILE A 163 5.29 -15.58 23.95
C ILE A 163 6.50 -16.42 24.38
N SER A 164 7.65 -16.18 23.75
CA SER A 164 8.93 -16.73 24.18
C SER A 164 10.03 -15.72 23.89
N GLU A 165 11.19 -15.90 24.51
CA GLU A 165 12.46 -15.39 24.00
C GLU A 165 12.96 -16.25 22.82
N GLU A 166 14.02 -15.80 22.16
CA GLU A 166 14.71 -16.59 21.14
C GLU A 166 15.34 -17.84 21.77
N LEU A 167 15.20 -18.99 21.09
CA LEU A 167 15.78 -20.27 21.50
C LEU A 167 16.26 -21.07 20.29
N SER A 168 17.16 -22.04 20.50
CA SER A 168 17.53 -23.01 19.46
C SER A 168 16.54 -24.17 19.44
N GLU A 169 16.00 -24.50 18.27
CA GLU A 169 15.08 -25.63 18.10
C GLU A 169 15.36 -26.38 16.81
N VAL A 170 15.17 -27.71 16.82
CA VAL A 170 15.30 -28.55 15.62
C VAL A 170 14.00 -28.46 14.83
N ASN A 171 14.09 -27.99 13.59
CA ASN A 171 12.96 -28.01 12.67
C ASN A 171 12.64 -29.48 12.30
N VAL A 172 11.39 -29.87 12.53
CA VAL A 172 10.92 -31.25 12.33
C VAL A 172 10.89 -31.69 10.87
N ASP A 173 10.79 -30.75 9.93
CA ASP A 173 10.72 -31.03 8.49
C ASP A 173 12.13 -31.20 7.89
N THR A 174 13.12 -30.40 8.35
CA THR A 174 14.48 -30.41 7.78
C THR A 174 15.52 -31.13 8.63
N GLY A 175 15.24 -31.35 9.92
CA GLY A 175 16.20 -31.86 10.90
C GLY A 175 17.32 -30.88 11.27
N GLN A 176 17.29 -29.64 10.75
CA GLN A 176 18.28 -28.61 11.05
C GLN A 176 17.87 -27.81 12.30
N THR A 177 18.86 -27.32 13.04
CA THR A 177 18.64 -26.45 14.19
C THR A 177 18.62 -25.00 13.74
N TYR A 178 17.57 -24.26 14.11
CA TYR A 178 17.46 -22.82 13.86
C TYR A 178 17.28 -22.06 15.17
N THR A 179 17.61 -20.77 15.14
CA THR A 179 17.10 -19.83 16.15
C THR A 179 15.63 -19.58 15.83
N VAL A 180 14.77 -19.79 16.81
CA VAL A 180 13.33 -19.62 16.69
C VAL A 180 12.79 -18.71 17.78
N GLN A 181 11.62 -18.13 17.53
CA GLN A 181 10.85 -17.43 18.55
C GLN A 181 9.36 -17.67 18.34
N TYR A 182 8.63 -17.85 19.43
CA TYR A 182 7.19 -18.09 19.40
C TYR A 182 6.42 -16.81 19.64
N PHE A 183 5.34 -16.68 18.90
CA PHE A 183 4.32 -15.64 19.00
C PHE A 183 2.97 -16.32 19.22
N GLU A 184 1.94 -15.57 19.59
CA GLU A 184 0.63 -16.17 19.86
C GLU A 184 0.09 -16.95 18.64
N ARG A 185 0.34 -16.47 17.42
CA ARG A 185 -0.18 -17.05 16.18
C ARG A 185 0.88 -17.74 15.31
N ALA A 186 2.16 -17.43 15.52
CA ALA A 186 3.24 -17.88 14.64
C ALA A 186 4.46 -18.40 15.41
N ARG A 187 5.32 -19.15 14.71
CA ARG A 187 6.71 -19.41 15.13
C ARG A 187 7.64 -18.91 14.03
N PHE A 188 8.57 -18.04 14.37
CA PHE A 188 9.59 -17.55 13.45
C PHE A 188 10.82 -18.45 13.51
N GLU A 189 11.49 -18.62 12.38
CA GLU A 189 12.75 -19.32 12.24
C GLU A 189 13.74 -18.43 11.49
N TYR A 190 14.93 -18.26 12.04
CA TYR A 190 15.99 -17.50 11.40
C TYR A 190 16.86 -18.41 10.54
N HIS A 191 16.98 -18.06 9.26
CA HIS A 191 17.73 -18.78 8.25
C HIS A 191 18.95 -17.95 7.80
N PRO A 192 20.13 -18.15 8.43
CA PRO A 192 21.33 -17.37 8.11
C PRO A 192 21.80 -17.54 6.65
N GLU A 193 21.48 -18.66 6.01
CA GLU A 193 21.73 -18.91 4.59
C GLU A 193 20.99 -17.94 3.66
N TYR A 194 19.96 -17.26 4.16
CA TYR A 194 19.14 -16.28 3.44
C TYR A 194 19.34 -14.84 3.95
N ALA A 195 20.41 -14.57 4.70
CA ALA A 195 20.70 -13.26 5.29
C ALA A 195 20.61 -12.12 4.26
N GLY A 196 19.89 -11.04 4.63
CA GLY A 196 19.66 -9.89 3.76
C GLY A 196 18.59 -10.08 2.68
N THR A 197 17.94 -11.24 2.64
CA THR A 197 16.80 -11.49 1.74
C THR A 197 15.47 -11.49 2.50
N ARG A 198 14.35 -11.47 1.78
CA ARG A 198 13.00 -11.63 2.38
C ARG A 198 12.79 -12.98 3.08
N SER A 199 13.62 -13.98 2.80
CA SER A 199 13.54 -15.34 3.34
C SER A 199 14.46 -15.55 4.54
N GLU A 200 15.14 -14.51 5.02
CA GLU A 200 15.98 -14.55 6.22
C GLU A 200 15.21 -15.00 7.46
N VAL A 201 13.92 -14.68 7.52
CA VAL A 201 12.99 -15.19 8.52
C VAL A 201 11.86 -15.95 7.81
N LEU A 202 11.71 -17.22 8.17
CA LEU A 202 10.62 -18.07 7.70
C LEU A 202 9.65 -18.38 8.84
N LEU A 203 8.44 -18.75 8.48
CA LEU A 203 7.38 -19.11 9.41
C LEU A 203 7.22 -20.63 9.46
N GLY A 204 7.18 -21.17 10.67
CA GLY A 204 6.88 -22.57 10.93
C GLY A 204 5.52 -22.97 10.37
N ARG A 205 5.40 -24.22 9.92
CA ARG A 205 4.17 -24.78 9.31
C ARG A 205 3.17 -25.22 10.38
N LEU A 206 2.77 -24.29 11.25
CA LEU A 206 1.92 -24.54 12.42
C LEU A 206 0.54 -25.06 12.04
N GLY A 207 -0.04 -24.57 10.94
CA GLY A 207 -1.30 -25.08 10.41
C GLY A 207 -1.20 -26.54 9.95
N ALA A 208 -0.12 -26.92 9.28
CA ALA A 208 0.15 -28.31 8.91
C ALA A 208 0.28 -29.23 10.14
N GLN A 209 0.97 -28.77 11.19
CA GLN A 209 1.09 -29.51 12.44
C GLN A 209 -0.27 -29.67 13.13
N ARG A 210 -1.10 -28.63 13.13
CA ARG A 210 -2.44 -28.67 13.71
C ARG A 210 -3.37 -29.63 12.96
N VAL A 211 -3.36 -29.58 11.62
CA VAL A 211 -4.09 -30.51 10.74
C VAL A 211 -3.69 -31.96 11.03
N ALA A 212 -2.39 -32.24 11.09
CA ALA A 212 -1.87 -33.57 11.39
C ALA A 212 -2.29 -34.05 12.80
N ARG A 213 -2.26 -33.15 13.79
CA ARG A 213 -2.68 -33.46 15.17
C ARG A 213 -4.17 -33.80 15.27
N LEU A 214 -5.01 -33.10 14.51
CA LEU A 214 -6.46 -33.31 14.49
C LEU A 214 -6.87 -34.49 13.59
N GLY A 215 -5.96 -34.99 12.74
CA GLY A 215 -6.27 -36.03 11.77
C GLY A 215 -7.27 -35.58 10.71
N LEU A 216 -7.21 -34.29 10.31
CA LEU A 216 -8.09 -33.76 9.27
C LEU A 216 -7.70 -34.31 7.89
N ASP A 217 -8.70 -34.52 7.04
CA ASP A 217 -8.49 -34.95 5.65
C ASP A 217 -7.90 -33.79 4.83
N THR A 218 -6.75 -34.06 4.21
CA THR A 218 -6.03 -33.14 3.32
C THR A 218 -5.99 -33.62 1.88
N ALA A 219 -6.73 -34.68 1.55
CA ALA A 219 -6.83 -35.18 0.20
C ALA A 219 -7.35 -34.08 -0.75
N PRO A 220 -6.83 -34.00 -2.00
CA PRO A 220 -7.28 -33.05 -2.99
C PRO A 220 -8.80 -33.06 -3.17
N ALA A 221 -9.42 -31.87 -3.10
CA ALA A 221 -10.83 -31.70 -3.40
C ALA A 221 -11.08 -31.76 -4.92
N PRO A 222 -12.25 -32.26 -5.37
CA PRO A 222 -12.62 -32.20 -6.76
C PRO A 222 -12.63 -30.76 -7.29
N ARG A 223 -12.00 -30.54 -8.44
CA ARG A 223 -11.93 -29.21 -9.07
C ARG A 223 -13.32 -28.71 -9.42
N LYS A 224 -13.64 -27.47 -9.02
CA LYS A 224 -14.90 -26.79 -9.36
C LYS A 224 -14.82 -26.22 -10.77
N GLU A 225 -15.87 -26.42 -11.57
CA GLU A 225 -15.96 -25.92 -12.94
C GLU A 225 -15.89 -24.38 -12.97
N GLY A 226 -15.16 -23.82 -13.94
CA GLY A 226 -15.00 -22.37 -14.08
C GLY A 226 -14.05 -21.70 -13.08
N VAL A 227 -13.49 -22.45 -12.12
CA VAL A 227 -12.52 -21.90 -11.16
C VAL A 227 -11.10 -21.92 -11.75
N PRO A 228 -10.42 -20.76 -11.80
CA PRO A 228 -9.05 -20.69 -12.30
C PRO A 228 -8.04 -21.29 -11.32
N ASP A 229 -6.92 -21.78 -11.88
CA ASP A 229 -5.76 -22.21 -11.10
C ASP A 229 -5.04 -21.00 -10.53
N TYR A 230 -4.54 -21.13 -9.30
CA TYR A 230 -3.74 -20.11 -8.65
C TYR A 230 -2.51 -19.81 -9.49
N ASP A 231 -2.42 -18.56 -9.88
CA ASP A 231 -1.26 -17.94 -10.50
C ASP A 231 -1.14 -16.51 -9.94
N GLU A 232 0.07 -16.07 -9.60
CA GLU A 232 0.29 -14.72 -9.08
C GLU A 232 -0.21 -13.64 -10.06
N SER A 233 -0.24 -13.95 -11.37
CA SER A 233 -0.72 -13.05 -12.42
C SER A 233 -2.23 -12.85 -12.44
N LEU A 234 -3.03 -13.70 -11.77
CA LEU A 234 -4.49 -13.55 -11.70
C LEU A 234 -4.93 -12.18 -11.17
N TRP A 235 -4.04 -11.51 -10.43
CA TRP A 235 -4.25 -10.17 -9.89
C TRP A 235 -3.05 -9.25 -10.08
N ALA A 236 -2.09 -9.65 -10.92
CA ALA A 236 -1.05 -8.72 -11.33
C ALA A 236 -1.69 -7.63 -12.19
N PRO A 237 -1.28 -6.35 -12.03
CA PRO A 237 -1.62 -5.35 -13.04
C PRO A 237 -1.10 -5.87 -14.40
N PRO A 238 -1.84 -5.66 -15.50
CA PRO A 238 -1.40 -6.14 -16.80
C PRO A 238 -0.05 -5.50 -17.16
N PRO A 239 0.72 -6.11 -18.08
CA PRO A 239 2.09 -5.69 -18.34
C PRO A 239 2.16 -4.19 -18.63
N PRO A 240 3.13 -3.49 -18.02
CA PRO A 240 3.29 -2.07 -18.23
C PRO A 240 3.40 -1.73 -19.72
N ARG A 241 2.76 -0.64 -20.15
CA ARG A 241 2.65 -0.21 -21.54
C ARG A 241 3.50 1.02 -21.80
N SER A 242 3.95 1.19 -23.04
CA SER A 242 4.59 2.41 -23.50
C SER A 242 3.78 3.00 -24.66
N PHE A 243 3.65 4.31 -24.69
CA PHE A 243 2.89 5.02 -25.72
C PHE A 243 3.30 6.49 -25.80
N ASP A 244 2.93 7.14 -26.90
CA ASP A 244 3.04 8.58 -27.06
C ASP A 244 1.85 9.31 -26.45
N ILE A 245 2.14 10.29 -25.60
CA ILE A 245 1.15 11.22 -25.07
C ILE A 245 1.76 12.62 -24.94
N SER A 246 0.98 13.64 -25.28
CA SER A 246 1.36 15.02 -25.04
C SER A 246 0.99 15.42 -23.61
N VAL A 247 2.01 15.78 -22.82
CA VAL A 247 1.85 16.34 -21.48
C VAL A 247 2.29 17.80 -21.53
N LEU A 248 1.31 18.71 -21.53
CA LEU A 248 1.51 20.14 -21.73
C LEU A 248 1.78 20.82 -20.39
N MET A 249 2.94 21.47 -20.26
CA MET A 249 3.37 22.16 -19.05
C MET A 249 3.21 23.67 -19.18
N TYR A 250 2.22 24.20 -18.47
CA TYR A 250 1.97 25.63 -18.28
C TYR A 250 2.56 26.09 -16.95
N HIS A 251 2.86 27.38 -16.83
CA HIS A 251 3.26 28.00 -15.57
C HIS A 251 2.22 29.05 -15.17
N GLN A 252 2.30 30.25 -15.72
CA GLN A 252 1.39 31.34 -15.40
C GLN A 252 0.32 31.53 -16.48
N VAL A 253 -0.91 31.77 -16.05
CA VAL A 253 -1.97 32.29 -16.92
C VAL A 253 -2.22 33.75 -16.52
N GLY A 254 -2.08 34.71 -17.44
CA GLY A 254 -2.22 36.13 -17.13
C GLY A 254 -1.67 37.05 -18.22
N ASP A 255 -1.74 38.36 -17.98
CA ASP A 255 -1.50 39.37 -19.02
C ASP A 255 -0.03 39.83 -19.14
N SER A 256 0.83 39.43 -18.21
CA SER A 256 2.26 39.76 -18.25
C SER A 256 2.93 39.02 -19.41
N ALA A 257 3.47 39.74 -20.40
CA ALA A 257 4.16 39.11 -21.51
C ALA A 257 5.49 38.47 -21.04
N SER A 258 5.54 37.14 -20.99
CA SER A 258 6.77 36.37 -20.69
C SER A 258 6.75 35.01 -21.39
N ARG A 259 7.90 34.32 -21.43
CA ARG A 259 7.99 32.93 -21.91
C ARG A 259 7.04 32.00 -21.14
N TYR A 260 6.87 32.24 -19.84
CA TYR A 260 6.12 31.37 -18.92
C TYR A 260 4.68 31.81 -18.68
N THR A 261 4.23 32.88 -19.35
CA THR A 261 2.92 33.47 -19.10
C THR A 261 2.08 33.47 -20.37
N ILE A 262 0.93 32.80 -20.33
CA ILE A 262 -0.06 32.80 -21.41
C ILE A 262 -1.29 33.61 -21.00
N PRO A 263 -1.82 34.53 -21.83
CA PRO A 263 -3.07 35.20 -21.52
C PRO A 263 -4.24 34.22 -21.38
N LEU A 264 -5.17 34.49 -20.44
CA LEU A 264 -6.30 33.61 -20.18
C LEU A 264 -7.13 33.34 -21.44
N TRP A 265 -7.43 34.37 -22.22
CA TRP A 265 -8.18 34.23 -23.47
C TRP A 265 -7.50 33.29 -24.48
N ARG A 266 -6.16 33.24 -24.50
CA ARG A 266 -5.41 32.36 -25.40
C ARG A 266 -5.40 30.93 -24.86
N PHE A 267 -5.28 30.76 -23.56
CA PHE A 267 -5.44 29.46 -22.92
C PHE A 267 -6.84 28.88 -23.18
N GLU A 268 -7.89 29.70 -23.07
CA GLU A 268 -9.27 29.32 -23.41
C GLU A 268 -9.40 28.87 -24.88
N GLN A 269 -8.79 29.59 -25.82
CA GLN A 269 -8.75 29.17 -27.22
C GLN A 269 -8.05 27.82 -27.43
N GLN A 270 -6.97 27.55 -26.69
CA GLN A 270 -6.29 26.25 -26.74
C GLN A 270 -7.19 25.13 -26.19
N LEU A 271 -7.92 25.37 -25.10
CA LEU A 271 -8.90 24.40 -24.57
C LEU A 271 -10.04 24.14 -25.58
N ASP A 272 -10.57 25.18 -26.21
CA ASP A 272 -11.61 25.05 -27.23
C ASP A 272 -11.10 24.26 -28.43
N TRP A 273 -9.90 24.55 -28.91
CA TRP A 273 -9.28 23.80 -30.00
C TRP A 273 -9.09 22.32 -29.66
N LEU A 274 -8.60 22.00 -28.46
CA LEU A 274 -8.43 20.61 -28.02
C LEU A 274 -9.77 19.87 -28.02
N ARG A 275 -10.81 20.48 -27.45
CA ARG A 275 -12.17 19.92 -27.44
C ARG A 275 -12.68 19.68 -28.87
N ASP A 276 -12.59 20.69 -29.72
CA ASP A 276 -13.17 20.67 -31.07
C ASP A 276 -12.44 19.69 -32.00
N ASN A 277 -11.18 19.34 -31.67
CA ASN A 277 -10.40 18.31 -32.37
C ASN A 277 -10.46 16.92 -31.71
N GLY A 278 -11.31 16.74 -30.69
CA GLY A 278 -11.60 15.45 -30.05
C GLY A 278 -10.52 14.96 -29.10
N TYR A 279 -9.71 15.86 -28.52
CA TYR A 279 -8.78 15.51 -27.45
C TYR A 279 -9.52 15.35 -26.12
N HIS A 280 -9.04 14.42 -25.30
CA HIS A 280 -9.60 14.13 -23.98
C HIS A 280 -8.57 14.39 -22.90
N THR A 281 -8.90 15.28 -21.95
CA THR A 281 -7.98 15.63 -20.86
C THR A 281 -7.89 14.53 -19.81
N VAL A 282 -6.68 14.17 -19.42
CA VAL A 282 -6.36 13.19 -18.37
C VAL A 282 -5.40 13.78 -17.34
N THR A 283 -5.39 13.25 -16.12
CA THR A 283 -4.42 13.65 -15.07
C THR A 283 -3.16 12.80 -15.16
N ILE A 284 -2.07 13.24 -14.50
CA ILE A 284 -0.80 12.51 -14.52
C ILE A 284 -0.91 11.16 -13.85
N SER A 285 -1.66 11.01 -12.75
CA SER A 285 -1.93 9.68 -12.17
C SER A 285 -2.57 8.75 -13.19
N GLU A 286 -3.44 9.25 -14.07
CA GLU A 286 -4.11 8.40 -15.06
C GLU A 286 -3.17 7.99 -16.20
N VAL A 287 -2.30 8.90 -16.63
CA VAL A 287 -1.24 8.56 -17.59
C VAL A 287 -0.35 7.48 -17.00
N TYR A 288 0.06 7.67 -15.74
CA TYR A 288 0.89 6.74 -15.01
C TYR A 288 0.20 5.38 -14.79
N ASP A 289 -1.08 5.36 -14.38
CA ASP A 289 -1.87 4.14 -14.26
C ASP A 289 -1.97 3.40 -15.60
N ALA A 290 -2.02 4.13 -16.73
CA ALA A 290 -2.04 3.51 -18.05
C ALA A 290 -0.69 2.92 -18.46
N VAL A 291 0.41 3.58 -18.11
CA VAL A 291 1.78 3.03 -18.24
C VAL A 291 1.93 1.80 -17.36
N ALA A 292 1.39 1.81 -16.14
CA ALA A 292 1.38 0.66 -15.24
C ALA A 292 0.39 -0.44 -15.64
N GLY A 293 -0.36 -0.27 -16.74
CA GLY A 293 -1.38 -1.21 -17.21
C GLY A 293 -2.68 -1.21 -16.39
N ILE A 294 -2.74 -0.49 -15.27
CA ILE A 294 -3.89 -0.42 -14.37
C ILE A 294 -5.15 0.11 -15.07
N ARG A 295 -5.00 0.95 -16.11
CA ARG A 295 -6.13 1.50 -16.86
C ARG A 295 -5.84 1.68 -18.35
N THR A 296 -6.90 1.94 -19.12
CA THR A 296 -6.80 2.44 -20.49
C THR A 296 -7.10 3.93 -20.53
N LEU A 297 -6.36 4.69 -21.35
CA LEU A 297 -6.66 6.09 -21.63
C LEU A 297 -7.78 6.20 -22.69
N PRO A 298 -8.54 7.32 -22.69
CA PRO A 298 -9.45 7.62 -23.79
C PRO A 298 -8.68 7.80 -25.11
N SER A 299 -9.40 7.82 -26.24
CA SER A 299 -8.83 8.22 -27.52
C SER A 299 -8.25 9.63 -27.43
N LYS A 300 -7.18 9.92 -28.19
CA LYS A 300 -6.52 11.24 -28.22
C LYS A 300 -6.31 11.86 -26.82
N PRO A 301 -5.63 11.15 -25.90
CA PRO A 301 -5.42 11.68 -24.56
C PRO A 301 -4.42 12.84 -24.60
N VAL A 302 -4.65 13.85 -23.77
CA VAL A 302 -3.72 14.95 -23.51
C VAL A 302 -3.72 15.25 -22.01
N ALA A 303 -2.55 15.42 -21.41
CA ALA A 303 -2.46 15.88 -20.02
C ALA A 303 -2.11 17.37 -20.02
N ILE A 304 -2.83 18.16 -19.22
CA ILE A 304 -2.55 19.59 -19.03
C ILE A 304 -2.08 19.76 -17.59
N THR A 305 -0.86 20.28 -17.43
CA THR A 305 -0.23 20.47 -16.12
C THR A 305 0.14 21.92 -15.87
N PHE A 306 0.06 22.37 -14.62
CA PHE A 306 0.47 23.70 -14.19
C PHE A 306 1.49 23.60 -13.05
N ASP A 307 2.60 24.34 -13.14
CA ASP A 307 3.61 24.41 -12.09
C ASP A 307 3.48 25.69 -11.24
N ASP A 308 4.10 25.71 -10.07
CA ASP A 308 4.21 26.83 -9.11
C ASP A 308 2.97 27.19 -8.28
N GLY A 309 1.76 26.93 -8.79
CA GLY A 309 0.53 27.31 -8.09
C GLY A 309 0.28 28.81 -8.05
N TYR A 310 0.49 29.53 -9.16
CA TYR A 310 0.20 30.97 -9.24
C TYR A 310 -1.29 31.28 -9.01
N ALA A 311 -1.60 32.45 -8.44
CA ALA A 311 -2.98 32.84 -8.09
C ALA A 311 -3.95 32.77 -9.27
N ALA A 312 -3.48 33.13 -10.47
CA ALA A 312 -4.29 33.12 -11.68
C ALA A 312 -4.59 31.71 -12.23
N GLN A 313 -3.93 30.66 -11.72
CA GLN A 313 -4.28 29.27 -12.05
C GLN A 313 -5.67 28.88 -11.54
N TRP A 314 -6.21 29.58 -10.53
CA TRP A 314 -7.61 29.44 -10.17
C TRP A 314 -8.55 29.75 -11.35
N GLY A 315 -8.27 30.82 -12.10
CA GLY A 315 -9.03 31.16 -13.31
C GLY A 315 -8.84 30.12 -14.42
N ALA A 316 -7.62 29.57 -14.56
CA ALA A 316 -7.35 28.48 -15.50
C ALA A 316 -8.17 27.22 -15.17
N ALA A 317 -8.21 26.82 -13.90
CA ALA A 317 -9.02 25.70 -13.42
C ALA A 317 -10.51 25.93 -13.71
N GLN A 318 -11.03 27.14 -13.45
CA GLN A 318 -12.41 27.50 -13.79
C GLN A 318 -12.70 27.42 -15.30
N ALA A 319 -11.77 27.87 -16.15
CA ALA A 319 -11.90 27.78 -17.60
C ALA A 319 -11.91 26.34 -18.12
N MET A 320 -11.16 25.44 -17.47
CA MET A 320 -11.18 24.00 -17.75
C MET A 320 -12.50 23.36 -17.28
N ASN A 321 -12.96 23.68 -16.07
CA ASN A 321 -14.23 23.19 -15.53
C ASN A 321 -15.42 23.53 -16.44
N ALA A 322 -15.45 24.76 -16.98
CA ALA A 322 -16.49 25.20 -17.93
C ALA A 322 -16.56 24.34 -19.20
N ARG A 323 -15.52 23.56 -19.50
CA ARG A 323 -15.40 22.69 -20.68
C ARG A 323 -15.43 21.20 -20.32
N GLY A 324 -15.70 20.85 -19.07
CA GLY A 324 -15.64 19.47 -18.59
C GLY A 324 -14.22 18.87 -18.67
N MET A 325 -13.20 19.73 -18.62
CA MET A 325 -11.79 19.35 -18.70
C MET A 325 -11.14 19.37 -17.33
N ARG A 326 -10.15 18.53 -17.15
CA ARG A 326 -9.36 18.42 -15.91
C ARG A 326 -7.88 18.44 -16.22
N GLY A 327 -7.08 18.72 -15.20
CA GLY A 327 -5.64 18.91 -15.31
C GLY A 327 -4.96 18.66 -13.97
N THR A 328 -3.64 18.72 -13.98
CA THR A 328 -2.81 18.49 -12.80
C THR A 328 -2.13 19.80 -12.38
N PHE A 329 -2.29 20.21 -11.13
CA PHE A 329 -1.69 21.44 -10.59
C PHE A 329 -0.60 21.05 -9.58
N PHE A 330 0.66 21.27 -9.93
CA PHE A 330 1.81 21.09 -9.07
C PHE A 330 2.03 22.36 -8.25
N ILE A 331 1.66 22.30 -6.97
CA ILE A 331 1.59 23.48 -6.10
C ILE A 331 2.78 23.53 -5.16
N LEU A 332 3.36 24.73 -5.00
CA LEU A 332 4.32 25.04 -3.95
C LEU A 332 3.60 25.15 -2.61
N SER A 333 3.76 24.14 -1.74
CA SER A 333 2.97 24.06 -0.51
C SER A 333 3.26 25.20 0.48
N GLY A 334 4.44 25.83 0.40
CA GLY A 334 4.86 26.91 1.30
C GLY A 334 4.91 28.30 0.68
N ALA A 335 4.75 28.42 -0.64
CA ALA A 335 4.96 29.68 -1.36
C ALA A 335 3.83 30.03 -2.34
N SER A 336 2.89 29.13 -2.62
CA SER A 336 1.76 29.42 -3.50
C SER A 336 0.84 30.48 -2.88
N PRO A 337 0.39 31.48 -3.66
CA PRO A 337 -0.63 32.44 -3.23
C PRO A 337 -2.07 31.92 -3.31
N LEU A 338 -2.29 30.67 -3.77
CA LEU A 338 -3.63 30.08 -3.77
C LEU A 338 -4.09 29.83 -2.34
N ALA A 339 -5.32 30.24 -2.03
CA ALA A 339 -5.91 29.93 -0.73
C ALA A 339 -6.26 28.44 -0.63
N ASP A 340 -6.18 27.88 0.57
CA ASP A 340 -6.48 26.46 0.84
C ASP A 340 -7.85 26.03 0.29
N TRP A 341 -8.87 26.89 0.41
CA TRP A 341 -10.20 26.61 -0.13
C TRP A 341 -10.22 26.55 -1.67
N GLN A 342 -9.35 27.29 -2.37
CA GLN A 342 -9.23 27.22 -3.83
C GLN A 342 -8.60 25.89 -4.23
N ILE A 343 -7.56 25.45 -3.52
CA ILE A 343 -6.92 24.14 -3.74
C ILE A 343 -7.93 23.02 -3.52
N ARG A 344 -8.69 23.08 -2.42
CA ARG A 344 -9.77 22.13 -2.15
C ARG A 344 -10.85 22.15 -3.23
N ALA A 345 -11.29 23.32 -3.66
CA ALA A 345 -12.31 23.46 -4.71
C ALA A 345 -11.83 22.92 -6.07
N MET A 346 -10.57 23.12 -6.45
CA MET A 346 -10.00 22.51 -7.65
C MET A 346 -10.00 20.98 -7.56
N ALA A 347 -9.58 20.44 -6.40
CA ALA A 347 -9.60 19.01 -6.13
C ALA A 347 -11.02 18.42 -6.22
N ASP A 348 -12.00 19.07 -5.57
CA ASP A 348 -13.41 18.67 -5.59
C ASP A 348 -14.03 18.74 -6.99
N ALA A 349 -13.53 19.61 -7.87
CA ALA A 349 -13.91 19.68 -9.28
C ALA A 349 -13.26 18.59 -10.16
N GLY A 350 -12.41 17.73 -9.58
CA GLY A 350 -11.77 16.61 -10.28
C GLY A 350 -10.42 16.95 -10.92
N HIS A 351 -9.84 18.11 -10.63
CA HIS A 351 -8.43 18.36 -10.93
C HIS A 351 -7.53 17.58 -9.98
N GLU A 352 -6.38 17.15 -10.47
CA GLU A 352 -5.37 16.50 -9.64
C GLU A 352 -4.47 17.54 -9.00
N ILE A 353 -4.22 17.40 -7.70
CA ILE A 353 -3.25 18.22 -6.97
C ILE A 353 -1.94 17.43 -6.82
N GLY A 354 -0.88 17.94 -7.44
CA GLY A 354 0.48 17.44 -7.32
C GLY A 354 1.34 18.35 -6.43
N SER A 355 2.49 17.86 -6.01
CA SER A 355 3.45 18.63 -5.23
C SER A 355 4.57 19.20 -6.08
N HIS A 356 4.97 20.44 -5.80
CA HIS A 356 6.11 21.11 -6.44
C HIS A 356 7.21 21.51 -5.45
N SER A 357 7.34 20.78 -4.33
CA SER A 357 8.12 21.13 -3.12
C SER A 357 7.47 22.20 -2.25
N ILE A 358 8.15 22.63 -1.17
CA ILE A 358 7.66 23.68 -0.28
C ILE A 358 8.03 25.05 -0.87
N SER A 359 9.29 25.24 -1.23
CA SER A 359 9.86 26.56 -1.54
C SER A 359 10.60 26.65 -2.87
N HIS A 360 10.41 25.70 -3.78
CA HIS A 360 11.03 25.66 -5.11
C HIS A 360 12.58 25.65 -5.15
N PRO A 361 13.29 24.91 -4.27
CA PRO A 361 14.75 24.82 -4.36
C PRO A 361 15.20 23.87 -5.48
N ASP A 362 16.44 24.02 -5.94
CA ASP A 362 17.12 22.94 -6.68
C ASP A 362 17.42 21.78 -5.71
N LEU A 363 16.59 20.75 -5.77
CA LEU A 363 16.64 19.59 -4.88
C LEU A 363 17.97 18.85 -4.95
N THR A 364 18.69 18.92 -6.07
CA THR A 364 19.95 18.19 -6.26
C THR A 364 21.06 18.71 -5.36
N THR A 365 20.96 19.98 -4.94
CA THR A 365 21.95 20.70 -4.13
C THR A 365 21.72 20.58 -2.62
N LEU A 366 20.57 20.04 -2.19
CA LEU A 366 20.15 20.01 -0.79
C LEU A 366 20.78 18.86 0.00
N SER A 367 20.97 19.07 1.31
CA SER A 367 21.23 17.98 2.25
C SER A 367 20.04 17.02 2.34
N ASP A 368 20.28 15.76 2.74
CA ASP A 368 19.22 14.74 2.80
C ASP A 368 18.08 15.11 3.76
N ALA A 369 18.40 15.75 4.89
CA ALA A 369 17.39 16.22 5.84
C ALA A 369 16.48 17.29 5.22
N ARG A 370 17.05 18.26 4.49
CA ARG A 370 16.26 19.31 3.83
C ARG A 370 15.50 18.75 2.64
N LEU A 371 16.10 17.88 1.83
CA LEU A 371 15.44 17.19 0.73
C LEU A 371 14.21 16.41 1.22
N ARG A 372 14.36 15.63 2.29
CA ARG A 372 13.25 14.89 2.89
C ARG A 372 12.13 15.82 3.36
N SER A 373 12.44 16.93 4.01
CA SER A 373 11.43 17.91 4.44
C SER A 373 10.69 18.52 3.25
N GLU A 374 11.41 18.97 2.21
CA GLU A 374 10.82 19.52 0.98
C GLU A 374 9.85 18.54 0.30
N LEU A 375 10.06 17.23 0.45
CA LEU A 375 9.26 16.19 -0.20
C LEU A 375 8.11 15.68 0.68
N VAL A 376 8.38 15.33 1.94
CA VAL A 376 7.41 14.72 2.86
C VAL A 376 6.42 15.76 3.37
N ASP A 377 6.92 16.92 3.79
CA ASP A 377 6.06 17.94 4.43
C ASP A 377 5.19 18.66 3.37
N SER A 378 5.71 18.84 2.15
CA SER A 378 4.92 19.36 1.03
C SER A 378 3.76 18.44 0.68
N ARG A 379 4.03 17.13 0.59
CA ARG A 379 3.00 16.11 0.36
C ARG A 379 1.92 16.15 1.44
N ALA A 380 2.33 16.07 2.70
CA ALA A 380 1.41 16.02 3.83
C ALA A 380 0.53 17.26 3.91
N ARG A 381 1.11 18.45 3.69
CA ARG A 381 0.34 19.72 3.68
C ARG A 381 -0.68 19.75 2.56
N LEU A 382 -0.27 19.41 1.34
CA LEU A 382 -1.19 19.43 0.20
C LEU A 382 -2.28 18.38 0.34
N GLN A 383 -2.00 17.20 0.89
CA GLN A 383 -3.03 16.20 1.21
C GLN A 383 -4.04 16.72 2.23
N ALA A 384 -3.59 17.43 3.27
CA ALA A 384 -4.48 17.99 4.27
C ALA A 384 -5.40 19.08 3.68
N VAL A 385 -4.87 19.92 2.79
CA VAL A 385 -5.62 21.02 2.16
C VAL A 385 -6.55 20.50 1.06
N SER A 386 -6.04 19.66 0.15
CA SER A 386 -6.82 19.13 -0.97
C SER A 386 -7.81 18.06 -0.52
N GLY A 387 -7.55 17.39 0.61
CA GLY A 387 -8.22 16.19 1.10
C GLY A 387 -8.34 15.08 0.05
N GLN A 388 -7.32 14.97 -0.80
CA GLN A 388 -7.07 13.88 -1.74
C GLN A 388 -5.63 13.37 -1.54
N PRO A 389 -5.31 12.13 -1.94
CA PRO A 389 -3.91 11.70 -2.07
C PRO A 389 -3.12 12.63 -2.98
N VAL A 390 -1.87 12.94 -2.62
CA VAL A 390 -0.94 13.73 -3.44
C VAL A 390 0.19 12.79 -3.82
N ASP A 391 0.02 12.13 -4.95
CA ASP A 391 0.88 11.01 -5.35
C ASP A 391 1.86 11.38 -6.46
N ILE A 392 1.77 12.59 -7.02
CA ILE A 392 2.57 13.00 -8.16
C ILE A 392 3.42 14.21 -7.79
N PHE A 393 4.67 14.21 -8.25
CA PHE A 393 5.64 15.26 -8.00
C PHE A 393 6.15 15.91 -9.30
N ALA A 394 6.38 17.21 -9.31
CA ALA A 394 7.12 17.88 -10.38
C ALA A 394 8.43 18.44 -9.82
N TYR A 395 9.56 18.15 -10.46
CA TYR A 395 10.86 18.68 -10.02
C TYR A 395 10.99 20.17 -10.31
N PRO A 396 11.28 21.03 -9.31
CA PRO A 396 11.66 22.41 -9.54
C PRO A 396 12.78 22.51 -10.59
N TYR A 397 12.63 23.42 -11.56
CA TYR A 397 13.55 23.59 -12.70
C TYR A 397 13.72 22.36 -13.60
N GLY A 398 12.95 21.28 -13.41
CA GLY A 398 13.21 19.98 -14.02
C GLY A 398 14.50 19.31 -13.54
N ALA A 399 15.08 19.77 -12.43
CA ALA A 399 16.36 19.29 -11.92
C ALA A 399 16.20 18.03 -11.07
N TRP A 400 16.84 16.93 -11.50
CA TRP A 400 16.80 15.65 -10.79
C TRP A 400 18.14 14.92 -10.92
N ASN A 401 18.38 13.99 -9.99
CA ASN A 401 19.40 12.94 -10.08
C ASN A 401 18.89 11.70 -9.35
N SER A 402 19.64 10.58 -9.39
CA SER A 402 19.20 9.32 -8.75
C SER A 402 18.89 9.47 -7.26
N ARG A 403 19.68 10.27 -6.53
CA ARG A 403 19.44 10.55 -5.09
C ARG A 403 18.09 11.22 -4.88
N VAL A 404 17.76 12.23 -5.68
CA VAL A 404 16.48 12.96 -5.58
C VAL A 404 15.32 12.04 -5.98
N ALA A 405 15.44 11.27 -7.05
CA ALA A 405 14.39 10.34 -7.49
C ALA A 405 14.08 9.28 -6.40
N SER A 406 15.10 8.67 -5.80
CA SER A 406 14.92 7.74 -4.67
C SER A 406 14.31 8.42 -3.44
N ALA A 407 14.63 9.69 -3.18
CA ALA A 407 14.02 10.43 -2.08
C ALA A 407 12.53 10.74 -2.34
N VAL A 408 12.15 11.01 -3.60
CA VAL A 408 10.74 11.19 -4.00
C VAL A 408 9.96 9.90 -3.79
N GLU A 409 10.48 8.76 -4.24
CA GLU A 409 9.87 7.45 -4.00
C GLU A 409 9.73 7.17 -2.50
N ALA A 410 10.78 7.37 -1.72
CA ALA A 410 10.78 7.16 -0.27
C ALA A 410 9.84 8.12 0.49
N ALA A 411 9.51 9.28 -0.09
CA ALA A 411 8.52 10.21 0.46
C ALA A 411 7.06 9.77 0.19
N GLY A 412 6.86 8.69 -0.56
CA GLY A 412 5.54 8.10 -0.82
C GLY A 412 4.82 8.66 -2.03
N TYR A 413 5.53 9.36 -2.93
CA TYR A 413 5.00 9.66 -4.26
C TYR A 413 4.99 8.41 -5.12
N ARG A 414 4.08 8.36 -6.09
CA ARG A 414 3.93 7.28 -7.08
C ARG A 414 4.58 7.60 -8.40
N ALA A 415 4.77 8.86 -8.79
CA ALA A 415 5.44 9.24 -10.03
C ALA A 415 5.99 10.67 -9.96
N ALA A 416 6.92 11.00 -10.86
CA ALA A 416 7.43 12.36 -10.97
C ALA A 416 7.73 12.78 -12.42
N VAL A 417 7.50 14.07 -12.70
CA VAL A 417 7.69 14.70 -14.01
C VAL A 417 8.80 15.75 -13.98
N HIS A 418 9.51 15.93 -15.10
CA HIS A 418 10.48 17.00 -15.31
C HIS A 418 10.06 17.94 -16.47
N ALA A 419 10.88 18.97 -16.73
CA ALA A 419 10.60 20.03 -17.70
C ALA A 419 11.29 19.85 -19.07
N TRP A 420 11.91 18.69 -19.30
CA TRP A 420 12.67 18.41 -20.52
C TRP A 420 11.76 17.62 -21.47
N GLY A 421 11.59 18.14 -22.68
CA GLY A 421 10.59 17.69 -23.66
C GLY A 421 10.54 16.19 -23.95
N GLY A 422 9.44 15.75 -24.55
CA GLY A 422 9.23 14.38 -25.01
C GLY A 422 7.76 14.00 -24.93
N THR A 423 7.37 13.01 -25.73
CA THR A 423 6.02 12.41 -25.72
C THR A 423 6.02 10.95 -25.29
N TRP A 424 7.20 10.32 -25.24
CA TRP A 424 7.33 8.91 -24.94
C TRP A 424 7.32 8.64 -23.44
N TRP A 425 6.23 8.05 -22.98
CA TRP A 425 6.00 7.60 -21.61
C TRP A 425 6.13 6.09 -21.52
N SER A 426 6.92 5.62 -20.56
CA SER A 426 7.25 4.20 -20.45
C SER A 426 7.67 3.80 -19.03
N PRO A 427 7.51 2.51 -18.66
CA PRO A 427 7.72 2.04 -17.29
C PRO A 427 9.16 2.19 -16.77
N ASP A 428 10.14 2.27 -17.67
CA ASP A 428 11.56 2.48 -17.39
C ASP A 428 11.92 3.93 -17.05
N LYS A 429 11.01 4.88 -17.32
CA LYS A 429 11.17 6.32 -17.04
C LYS A 429 10.40 6.79 -15.83
N TRP A 430 9.88 5.84 -15.05
CA TRP A 430 9.27 6.11 -13.77
C TRP A 430 10.22 7.02 -12.97
N TRP A 431 9.68 8.12 -12.42
CA TRP A 431 10.41 9.21 -11.74
C TRP A 431 11.03 10.29 -12.62
N ILE A 432 11.05 10.14 -13.94
CA ILE A 432 11.68 11.09 -14.87
C ILE A 432 10.82 11.29 -16.12
N GLU A 433 9.53 11.52 -15.92
CA GLU A 433 8.59 11.59 -17.04
C GLU A 433 8.64 12.95 -17.76
N PRO A 434 8.67 12.96 -19.11
CA PRO A 434 8.87 14.18 -19.87
C PRO A 434 7.58 15.00 -20.03
N ARG A 435 7.74 16.32 -20.16
CA ARG A 435 6.65 17.26 -20.45
C ARG A 435 7.06 18.27 -21.50
N ILE A 436 6.09 18.77 -22.26
CA ILE A 436 6.25 19.79 -23.29
C ILE A 436 5.94 21.15 -22.68
N GLU A 437 6.94 22.00 -22.55
CA GLU A 437 6.74 23.39 -22.11
C GLU A 437 5.87 24.17 -23.12
N ILE A 438 4.86 24.86 -22.61
CA ILE A 438 4.04 25.77 -23.40
C ILE A 438 4.53 27.20 -23.20
N ALA A 439 5.18 27.73 -24.24
CA ALA A 439 5.58 29.12 -24.27
C ALA A 439 4.37 30.05 -24.39
N GLY A 440 4.43 31.23 -23.77
CA GLY A 440 3.35 32.22 -23.79
C GLY A 440 2.91 32.67 -25.20
N THR A 441 3.75 32.48 -26.21
CA THR A 441 3.48 32.82 -27.62
C THR A 441 2.93 31.64 -28.45
N LEU A 442 2.80 30.44 -27.89
CA LEU A 442 2.36 29.26 -28.62
C LEU A 442 0.87 29.38 -29.03
N SER A 443 0.61 29.15 -30.32
CA SER A 443 -0.73 28.93 -30.87
C SER A 443 -0.86 27.46 -31.27
N LEU A 444 -2.00 26.84 -30.99
CA LEU A 444 -2.35 25.50 -31.46
C LEU A 444 -3.03 25.54 -32.82
#